data_AF-A0A841PMM4-F1
#
_entry.id   AF-A0A841PMM4-F1
#
_cell.length_a   1.000
_cell.length_b   1.000
_cell.length_c   1.000
_cell.angle_alpha   90.00
_cell.angle_beta   90.00
_cell.angle_gamma   90.00
#
_symmetry.space_group_name_H-M   'P 1'
#
loop_
_entity.id
_entity.type
_entity.pdbx_description
1 polymer ?
#
loop_
_entity_poly.entity_id
_entity_poly.type
_entity_poly.pdbx_seq_one_letter_code
_entity_poly.pdbx_strand_id
1 'polypeptide(L)'
;MFRWPEGLDRRPGEAKAFYATIAAATLGSVALSFTALDPIRALYWTAVINGILAVPLMAIMVMMASSPRVMGRLTAPRWMVVVGWLAVLIMALATIGFFVL
;
A
#
# COMPACT_ATOMS: atom_id res chain seq x y z
N MET A 1 10.64 -23.27 -4.63
CA MET A 1 10.22 -24.36 -5.54
C MET A 1 8.81 -24.15 -6.11
N PHE A 2 8.43 -22.90 -6.41
CA PHE A 2 7.28 -22.58 -7.28
C PHE A 2 7.69 -21.32 -8.07
N ARG A 3 8.28 -21.54 -9.26
CA ARG A 3 8.62 -20.45 -10.21
C ARG A 3 7.37 -20.19 -11.06
N TRP A 4 6.32 -19.64 -10.45
CA TRP A 4 5.15 -19.19 -11.19
C TRP A 4 5.60 -18.05 -12.12
N PRO A 5 5.33 -18.12 -13.43
CA PRO A 5 5.71 -17.07 -14.37
C PRO A 5 4.81 -15.84 -14.16
N GLU A 6 5.23 -14.99 -13.25
CA GLU A 6 4.63 -13.69 -12.94
C GLU A 6 5.41 -12.64 -13.73
N GLY A 7 4.79 -12.07 -14.76
CA GLY A 7 5.45 -11.06 -15.58
C GLY A 7 4.55 -10.48 -16.64
N LEU A 8 4.43 -9.15 -16.64
CA LEU A 8 3.86 -8.31 -17.71
C LEU A 8 4.62 -8.46 -19.05
N ASP A 9 5.73 -9.19 -19.05
CA ASP A 9 6.68 -9.32 -20.17
C ASP A 9 6.41 -10.56 -21.05
N ARG A 10 5.24 -11.22 -20.90
CA ARG A 10 4.83 -12.33 -21.76
C ARG A 10 3.44 -12.14 -22.34
N ARG A 11 3.32 -12.65 -23.57
CA ARG A 11 2.17 -12.54 -24.47
C ARG A 11 0.84 -12.81 -23.74
N PRO A 12 -0.26 -12.14 -24.11
CA PRO A 12 -1.58 -12.19 -23.46
C PRO A 12 -2.23 -13.60 -23.34
N GLY A 13 -1.58 -14.66 -23.83
CA GLY A 13 -2.04 -16.04 -23.74
C GLY A 13 -1.47 -16.88 -22.57
N GLU A 14 -0.35 -16.49 -21.95
CA GLU A 14 0.33 -17.34 -20.93
C GLU A 14 0.20 -16.86 -19.48
N ALA A 15 -0.22 -15.62 -19.25
CA ALA A 15 -0.48 -15.07 -17.91
C ALA A 15 -1.99 -14.95 -17.62
N LYS A 16 -2.75 -16.01 -17.95
CA LYS A 16 -4.22 -16.05 -17.74
C LYS A 16 -4.59 -15.69 -16.30
N ALA A 17 -3.80 -16.12 -15.32
CA ALA A 17 -4.05 -15.81 -13.91
C ALA A 17 -3.94 -14.32 -13.58
N PHE A 18 -2.97 -13.60 -14.16
CA PHE A 18 -2.78 -12.17 -13.91
C PHE A 18 -3.92 -11.35 -14.52
N TYR A 19 -4.20 -11.57 -15.81
CA TYR A 19 -5.30 -10.89 -16.49
C TYR A 19 -6.67 -11.29 -15.93
N ALA A 20 -6.85 -12.55 -15.51
CA ALA A 20 -8.09 -12.98 -14.83
C ALA A 20 -8.23 -12.33 -13.45
N THR A 21 -7.15 -12.11 -12.71
CA THR A 21 -7.20 -11.41 -11.41
C THR A 21 -7.61 -9.96 -11.60
N ILE A 22 -7.03 -9.26 -12.58
CA ILE A 22 -7.43 -7.89 -12.92
C ILE A 22 -8.89 -7.86 -13.40
N ALA A 23 -9.29 -8.76 -14.31
CA ALA A 23 -10.66 -8.83 -14.80
C ALA A 23 -11.66 -9.14 -13.68
N ALA A 24 -11.34 -10.06 -12.77
CA ALA A 24 -12.16 -10.39 -11.61
C ALA A 24 -12.23 -9.22 -10.61
N ALA A 25 -11.12 -8.52 -10.37
CA ALA A 25 -11.11 -7.32 -9.53
C ALA A 25 -11.99 -6.20 -10.13
N THR A 26 -11.88 -5.96 -11.45
CA THR A 26 -12.70 -4.97 -12.15
C THR A 26 -14.18 -5.35 -12.12
N LEU A 27 -14.53 -6.59 -12.50
CA LEU A 27 -15.92 -7.06 -12.47
C LEU A 27 -16.50 -7.08 -11.05
N GLY A 28 -15.68 -7.47 -10.06
CA GLY A 28 -16.05 -7.43 -8.65
C GLY A 28 -16.31 -6.01 -8.16
N SER A 29 -15.47 -5.04 -8.53
CA SER A 29 -15.67 -3.62 -8.18
C SER A 29 -16.94 -3.02 -8.80
N VAL A 30 -17.25 -3.42 -10.05
CA VAL A 30 -18.48 -3.01 -10.75
C VAL A 30 -19.70 -3.66 -10.09
N ALA A 31 -19.63 -4.94 -9.74
CA ALA A 31 -20.71 -5.63 -9.02
C ALA A 31 -20.95 -5.04 -7.62
N LEU A 32 -19.89 -4.62 -6.92
CA LEU A 32 -19.98 -3.88 -5.66
C LEU A 32 -20.61 -2.50 -5.83
N SER A 33 -20.48 -1.88 -7.00
CA SER A 33 -21.11 -0.59 -7.32
C SER A 33 -22.62 -0.71 -7.58
N PHE A 34 -23.11 -1.92 -7.93
CA PHE A 34 -24.55 -2.20 -8.10
C PHE A 34 -25.24 -2.62 -6.78
N THR A 35 -24.48 -3.02 -5.76
CA THR A 35 -25.02 -3.24 -4.43
C THR A 35 -25.12 -1.90 -3.71
N ALA A 36 -26.25 -1.64 -3.05
CA ALA A 36 -26.54 -0.39 -2.31
C ALA A 36 -25.72 -0.25 -1.01
N LEU A 37 -24.46 -0.67 -1.02
CA LEU A 37 -23.50 -0.31 0.00
C LEU A 37 -23.15 1.15 -0.23
N ASP A 38 -23.43 2.02 0.74
CA ASP A 38 -23.06 3.44 0.67
C ASP A 38 -21.59 3.56 0.25
N PRO A 39 -21.29 4.00 -0.99
CA PRO A 39 -19.92 4.06 -1.50
C PRO A 39 -19.05 4.96 -0.63
N ILE A 40 -19.68 5.96 -0.03
CA ILE A 40 -19.07 6.87 0.95
C ILE A 40 -18.59 6.11 2.19
N ARG A 41 -19.39 5.16 2.71
CA ARG A 41 -19.00 4.32 3.86
C ARG A 41 -17.87 3.37 3.48
N ALA A 42 -17.91 2.77 2.29
CA ALA A 42 -16.83 1.92 1.80
C ALA A 42 -15.52 2.72 1.60
N LEU A 43 -15.60 3.93 1.05
CA LEU A 43 -14.47 4.85 0.89
C LEU A 43 -13.89 5.26 2.25
N TYR A 44 -14.76 5.53 3.22
CA TYR A 44 -14.36 5.84 4.60
C TYR A 44 -13.59 4.68 5.23
N TRP A 45 -14.12 3.46 5.21
CA TRP A 45 -13.41 2.28 5.73
C TRP A 45 -12.07 2.05 5.03
N THR A 46 -12.01 2.24 3.71
CA THR A 46 -10.76 2.12 2.94
C THR A 46 -9.73 3.16 3.39
N ALA A 47 -10.15 4.41 3.60
CA ALA A 47 -9.25 5.47 4.07
C ALA A 47 -8.72 5.18 5.48
N VAL A 48 -9.58 4.69 6.39
CA VAL A 48 -9.17 4.30 7.76
C VAL A 48 -8.14 3.18 7.72
N ILE A 49 -8.43 2.10 6.99
CA ILE A 49 -7.51 0.97 6.86
C ILE A 49 -6.18 1.42 6.26
N ASN A 50 -6.21 2.23 5.21
CA ASN A 50 -5.00 2.75 4.57
C ASN A 50 -4.19 3.65 5.52
N GLY A 51 -4.85 4.51 6.30
CA GLY A 51 -4.20 5.34 7.32
C GLY A 51 -3.48 4.52 8.39
N ILE A 52 -4.09 3.43 8.86
CA ILE A 52 -3.48 2.50 9.82
C ILE A 52 -2.30 1.75 9.20
N LEU A 53 -2.44 1.24 7.97
CA LEU A 53 -1.40 0.48 7.28
C LEU A 53 -0.21 1.32 6.83
N ALA A 54 -0.43 2.60 6.48
CA ALA A 54 0.61 3.50 6.00
C ALA A 54 1.68 3.77 7.07
N VAL A 55 1.31 3.88 8.35
CA VAL A 55 2.21 4.15 9.48
C VAL A 55 3.32 3.09 9.61
N PRO A 56 3.03 1.78 9.79
CA PRO A 56 4.06 0.76 9.89
C PRO A 56 4.84 0.59 8.58
N LEU A 57 4.17 0.69 7.42
CA LEU A 57 4.85 0.63 6.13
C LEU A 57 5.90 1.73 5.98
N MET A 58 5.54 2.98 6.24
CA MET A 58 6.47 4.11 6.17
C MET A 58 7.57 4.01 7.22
N ALA A 59 7.27 3.56 8.43
CA ALA A 59 8.30 3.31 9.45
C ALA A 59 9.36 2.32 8.96
N ILE A 60 8.92 1.21 8.35
CA ILE A 60 9.81 0.21 7.75
C ILE A 60 10.59 0.83 6.58
N MET A 61 9.93 1.59 5.69
CA MET A 61 10.60 2.23 4.57
C MET A 61 11.68 3.23 5.01
N VAL A 62 11.42 4.07 6.02
CA VAL A 62 12.39 5.03 6.55
C VAL A 62 13.56 4.29 7.22
N MET A 63 13.28 3.22 7.97
CA MET A 63 14.31 2.37 8.56
C MET A 63 15.19 1.70 7.49
N MET A 64 14.56 1.21 6.42
CA MET A 64 15.23 0.59 5.29
C MET A 64 16.09 1.61 4.51
N ALA A 65 15.55 2.80 4.24
CA ALA A 65 16.23 3.89 3.55
C ALA A 65 17.42 4.47 4.35
N SER A 66 17.36 4.37 5.68
CA SER A 66 18.46 4.73 6.57
C SER A 66 19.57 3.69 6.66
N SER A 67 19.30 2.45 6.22
CA SER A 67 20.25 1.34 6.31
C SER A 67 21.15 1.26 5.06
N PRO A 68 22.48 1.41 5.21
CA PRO A 68 23.43 1.20 4.10
C PRO A 68 23.37 -0.22 3.54
N ARG A 69 22.88 -1.20 4.33
CA ARG A 69 22.76 -2.60 3.90
C ARG A 69 21.69 -2.81 2.83
N VAL A 70 20.67 -1.94 2.77
CA VAL A 70 19.58 -2.07 1.79
C VAL A 70 19.72 -1.06 0.65
N MET A 71 20.12 0.18 0.96
CA MET A 71 20.24 1.25 -0.03
C MET A 71 21.63 1.35 -0.69
N GLY A 72 22.65 0.66 -0.15
CA GLY A 72 24.03 0.74 -0.62
C GLY A 72 24.60 2.16 -0.51
N ARG A 73 25.06 2.73 -1.63
CA ARG A 73 25.68 4.07 -1.73
C ARG A 73 24.66 5.23 -1.78
N LEU A 74 23.37 4.94 -2.00
CA LEU A 74 22.30 5.94 -2.08
C LEU A 74 21.52 6.02 -0.76
N THR A 75 22.22 6.01 0.37
CA THR A 75 21.59 6.10 1.69
C THR A 75 20.91 7.46 1.85
N ALA A 76 19.69 7.46 2.40
CA ALA A 76 18.97 8.70 2.62
C ALA A 76 19.77 9.61 3.57
N PRO A 77 19.97 10.90 3.21
CA PRO A 77 20.68 11.83 4.08
C PRO A 77 19.90 12.02 5.39
N ARG A 78 20.61 12.30 6.49
CA ARG A 78 20.02 12.33 7.84
C ARG A 78 18.79 13.24 7.96
N TRP A 79 18.75 14.37 7.23
CA TRP A 79 17.60 15.27 7.23
C TRP A 79 16.33 14.60 6.66
N MET A 80 16.47 13.79 5.62
CA MET A 80 15.34 13.11 4.96
C MET A 80 14.81 11.97 5.84
N VAL A 81 15.68 11.30 6.59
CA VAL A 81 15.29 10.31 7.61
C VAL A 81 14.53 10.97 8.76
N VAL A 82 14.98 12.13 9.23
CA VAL A 82 14.29 12.90 10.29
C VAL A 82 12.91 13.37 9.82
N VAL A 83 12.80 13.90 8.60
CA VAL A 83 11.50 14.28 8.01
C VAL A 83 10.59 13.06 7.83
N GLY A 84 11.14 11.92 7.38
CA GLY A 84 10.39 10.68 7.26
C GLY A 84 9.83 10.20 8.60
N TRP A 85 10.65 10.20 9.65
CA TRP A 85 10.19 9.88 11.01
C TRP A 85 9.16 10.86 11.54
N LEU A 86 9.31 12.16 11.25
CA LEU A 86 8.33 13.18 11.62
C LEU A 86 6.97 12.91 10.94
N ALA A 87 6.97 12.59 9.65
CA ALA A 87 5.75 12.24 8.92
C ALA A 87 5.07 10.99 9.50
N VAL A 88 5.84 9.94 9.82
CA VAL A 88 5.33 8.74 10.50
C VAL A 88 4.69 9.10 11.84
N LEU A 89 5.34 9.96 12.63
CA LEU A 89 4.85 10.36 13.96
C LEU A 89 3.57 11.19 13.87
N ILE A 90 3.49 12.14 12.92
CA ILE A 90 2.28 12.94 12.66
C ILE A 90 1.12 12.03 12.21
N MET A 91 1.37 11.11 11.27
CA MET A 91 0.34 10.17 10.81
C MET A 91 -0.11 9.23 11.92
N ALA A 92 0.81 8.73 12.76
CA ALA A 92 0.47 7.89 13.90
C ALA A 92 -0.42 8.65 14.90
N LEU A 93 -0.07 9.88 15.24
CA LEU A 93 -0.88 10.74 16.11
C LEU A 93 -2.27 11.02 15.52
N ALA A 94 -2.35 11.32 14.21
CA ALA A 94 -3.62 11.55 13.54
C ALA A 94 -4.52 10.29 13.55
N THR A 95 -3.95 9.12 13.26
CA THR A 95 -4.66 7.83 13.33
C THR A 95 -5.14 7.51 14.74
N ILE A 96 -4.32 7.75 15.76
CA ILE A 96 -4.71 7.56 17.17
C ILE A 96 -5.81 8.56 17.55
N GLY A 97 -5.68 9.83 17.16
CA GLY A 97 -6.68 10.86 17.40
C GLY A 97 -8.04 10.51 16.79
N PHE A 98 -8.05 9.97 15.57
CA PHE A 98 -9.25 9.48 14.92
C PHE A 98 -9.91 8.27 15.62
N PHE A 99 -9.15 7.46 16.35
CA PHE A 99 -9.71 6.34 17.13
C PHE A 99 -10.21 6.77 18.52
N VAL A 100 -9.66 7.85 19.07
CA VAL A 100 -9.94 8.32 20.44
C VAL A 100 -11.07 9.37 20.48
N LEU A 101 -11.26 10.14 19.40
CA LEU A 101 -12.30 11.18 19.26
C LEU A 101 -13.54 10.64 18.53
#